data_AF-A0A377ANV3-F1
#
_entry.id   AF-A0A377ANV3-F1
#
_cell.length_a   1.000
_cell.length_b   1.000
_cell.length_c   1.000
_cell.angle_alpha   90.00
_cell.angle_beta   90.00
_cell.angle_gamma   90.00
#
_symmetry.space_group_name_H-M   'P 1'
#
loop_
_entity.id
_entity.type
_entity.pdbx_description
1 polymer ?
#
loop_
_entity_poly.entity_id
_entity_poly.type
_entity_poly.pdbx_seq_one_letter_code
_entity_poly.pdbx_strand_id
1 'polypeptide(L)'
;MPCCYPAADNIFFNQSLEIISVIFHFHYQWDESDLKQRNIIAVDEHMTILSALICRSDLDAITALRNHLDTAKQSMIRSIRQTSPIN
;
A
#
# COMPACT_ATOMS: atom_id res chain seq x y z
N MET A 1 -21.28 13.74 -1.91
CA MET A 1 -20.97 12.30 -1.89
C MET A 1 -20.41 11.99 -0.50
N PRO A 2 -21.22 11.52 0.46
CA PRO A 2 -20.75 11.24 1.81
C PRO A 2 -19.95 9.93 1.79
N CYS A 3 -18.75 10.02 2.36
CA CYS A 3 -17.79 8.94 2.51
C CYS A 3 -18.40 7.78 3.32
N CYS A 4 -18.34 6.56 2.78
CA CYS A 4 -18.53 5.33 3.53
C CYS A 4 -17.33 5.13 4.48
N TYR A 5 -17.27 5.90 5.56
CA TYR A 5 -16.28 5.78 6.63
C TYR A 5 -16.92 5.53 8.00
N PRO A 6 -17.79 4.51 8.11
CA PRO A 6 -17.90 3.81 9.39
C PRO A 6 -17.81 2.30 9.17
N ALA A 7 -16.90 1.84 8.31
CA ALA A 7 -16.58 0.41 8.25
C ALA A 7 -15.49 0.14 9.30
N ALA A 8 -15.96 -0.17 10.51
CA ALA A 8 -15.24 -0.60 11.70
C ALA A 8 -14.70 0.52 12.61
N ASP A 9 -15.19 0.54 13.85
CA ASP A 9 -14.53 1.13 15.03
C ASP A 9 -13.21 0.40 15.33
N ASN A 10 -12.35 0.26 14.33
CA ASN A 10 -11.09 -0.44 14.41
C ASN A 10 -9.97 0.56 14.14
N ILE A 11 -9.34 1.00 15.23
CA ILE A 11 -8.21 1.93 15.20
C ILE A 11 -7.07 1.46 14.28
N PHE A 12 -6.92 0.14 14.10
CA PHE A 12 -5.94 -0.43 13.18
C PHE A 12 -6.27 -0.13 11.71
N PHE A 13 -7.55 -0.19 11.32
CA PHE A 13 -7.98 0.19 9.97
C PHE A 13 -7.82 1.69 9.74
N ASN A 14 -8.17 2.52 10.72
CA ASN A 14 -8.04 3.97 10.58
C ASN A 14 -6.57 4.41 10.46
N GLN A 15 -5.67 3.89 11.31
CA GLN A 15 -4.24 4.20 11.23
C GLN A 15 -3.57 3.64 9.98
N SER A 16 -3.95 2.43 9.55
CA SER A 16 -3.43 1.87 8.30
C SER A 16 -3.89 2.66 7.09
N LEU A 17 -5.13 3.17 7.06
CA LEU A 17 -5.62 4.03 5.98
C LEU A 17 -4.90 5.38 5.89
N GLU A 18 -4.47 5.98 7.00
CA GLU A 18 -3.63 7.19 6.96
C GLU A 18 -2.25 6.92 6.35
N ILE A 19 -1.57 5.83 6.75
CA ILE A 19 -0.27 5.44 6.19
C ILE A 19 -0.41 5.11 4.70
N ILE A 20 -1.46 4.36 4.35
CA ILE A 20 -1.79 4.00 2.97
C ILE A 20 -2.08 5.27 2.14
N SER A 21 -2.76 6.27 2.71
CA SER A 21 -3.03 7.55 2.03
C SER A 21 -1.75 8.32 1.70
N VAL A 22 -0.77 8.33 2.59
CA VAL A 22 0.55 8.92 2.31
C VAL A 22 1.27 8.18 1.18
N ILE A 23 1.23 6.85 1.19
CA ILE A 23 1.81 6.02 0.13
C ILE A 23 1.13 6.35 -1.21
N PHE A 24 -0.21 6.39 -1.27
CA PHE A 24 -0.97 6.75 -2.46
C PHE A 24 -0.73 8.20 -2.93
N HIS A 25 -0.54 9.15 -2.02
CA HIS A 25 -0.24 10.54 -2.38
C HIS A 25 1.08 10.65 -3.15
N PHE A 26 2.10 9.89 -2.72
CA PHE A 26 3.37 9.84 -3.43
C PHE A 26 3.31 8.99 -4.71
N HIS A 27 2.42 7.99 -4.81
CA HIS A 27 2.21 7.22 -6.05
C HIS A 27 1.89 8.10 -7.28
N TYR A 28 1.18 9.21 -7.11
CA TYR A 28 0.84 10.14 -8.21
C TYR A 28 2.01 11.02 -8.65
N GLN A 29 3.05 11.16 -7.84
CA GLN A 29 4.26 11.93 -8.20
C GLN A 29 5.33 11.04 -8.84
N TRP A 30 5.09 9.74 -8.93
CA TRP A 30 6.02 8.78 -9.51
C TRP A 30 5.95 8.77 -11.03
N ASP A 31 7.07 8.42 -11.67
CA ASP A 31 7.14 8.15 -13.10
C ASP A 31 5.98 7.22 -13.52
N GLU A 32 5.23 7.61 -14.56
CA GLU A 32 4.07 6.85 -15.01
C GLU A 32 4.45 5.54 -15.73
N SER A 33 5.73 5.41 -16.15
CA SER A 33 6.21 4.30 -16.97
C SER A 33 6.01 2.91 -16.34
N ASP A 34 6.10 2.79 -15.02
CA ASP A 34 5.92 1.55 -14.25
C ASP A 34 4.67 1.57 -13.34
N LEU A 35 3.82 2.60 -13.45
CA LEU A 35 2.60 2.75 -12.64
C LEU A 35 1.68 1.53 -12.74
N LYS A 36 1.45 1.01 -13.94
CA LYS A 36 0.61 -0.17 -14.18
C LYS A 36 1.16 -1.40 -13.45
N GLN A 37 2.47 -1.62 -13.51
CA GLN A 37 3.10 -2.78 -12.88
C GLN A 37 3.01 -2.69 -11.35
N ARG A 38 3.30 -1.52 -10.79
CA ARG A 38 3.17 -1.29 -9.34
C ARG A 38 1.75 -1.50 -8.83
N ASN A 39 0.74 -1.05 -9.58
CA ASN A 39 -0.66 -1.24 -9.20
C ASN A 39 -1.08 -2.72 -9.23
N ILE A 40 -0.59 -3.50 -10.21
CA ILE A 40 -0.85 -4.95 -10.25
C ILE A 40 -0.28 -5.62 -9.00
N ILE A 41 0.96 -5.30 -8.63
CA ILE A 41 1.61 -5.86 -7.45
C ILE A 41 0.85 -5.47 -6.17
N ALA A 42 0.50 -4.18 -6.02
CA ALA A 42 -0.21 -3.70 -4.83
C ALA A 42 -1.59 -4.37 -4.66
N VAL A 43 -2.34 -4.57 -5.75
CA VAL A 43 -3.64 -5.26 -5.71
C VAL A 43 -3.48 -6.71 -5.28
N ASP A 44 -2.48 -7.43 -5.79
CA ASP A 44 -2.22 -8.82 -5.42
C ASP A 44 -1.83 -8.95 -3.93
N GLU A 45 -1.01 -8.04 -3.44
CA GLU A 45 -0.66 -7.96 -2.01
C GLU A 45 -1.88 -7.64 -1.13
N HIS A 46 -2.76 -6.74 -1.59
CA HIS A 46 -4.03 -6.47 -0.89
C HIS A 46 -4.93 -7.71 -0.84
N MET A 47 -5.03 -8.47 -1.93
CA MET A 47 -5.78 -9.73 -1.94
C MET A 47 -5.22 -10.75 -0.94
N THR A 48 -3.89 -10.79 -0.77
CA THR A 48 -3.24 -11.65 0.22
C THR A 48 -3.59 -11.23 1.65
N ILE A 49 -3.57 -9.93 1.96
CA ILE A 49 -3.97 -9.39 3.28
C ILE A 49 -5.44 -9.74 3.56
N LEU A 50 -6.33 -9.46 2.60
CA LEU A 50 -7.77 -9.73 2.75
C LEU A 50 -8.04 -11.22 2.95
N SER A 51 -7.34 -12.09 2.23
CA SER A 51 -7.48 -13.55 2.37
C SER A 51 -7.08 -14.01 3.77
N ALA A 52 -5.97 -13.50 4.31
CA ALA A 52 -5.54 -13.83 5.67
C ALA A 52 -6.53 -13.35 6.74
N LEU A 53 -7.10 -12.15 6.57
CA LEU A 53 -8.13 -11.61 7.47
C LEU A 53 -9.43 -12.45 7.41
N ILE A 54 -9.87 -12.86 6.22
CA ILE A 54 -11.04 -13.74 6.04
C ILE A 54 -10.82 -15.08 6.74
N CYS A 55 -9.61 -15.64 6.65
CA CYS A 55 -9.23 -16.87 7.35
C CYS A 55 -9.01 -16.67 8.86
N ARG A 56 -9.16 -15.45 9.39
CA ARG A 56 -8.89 -15.10 10.80
C ARG A 56 -7.48 -15.51 11.26
N SER A 57 -6.51 -15.44 10.35
CA SER A 57 -5.11 -15.72 10.64
C SER A 57 -4.37 -14.41 10.88
N ASP A 58 -4.28 -14.00 12.14
CA ASP A 58 -3.67 -12.72 12.52
C ASP A 58 -2.18 -12.68 12.14
N LEU A 59 -1.46 -13.79 12.32
CA LEU A 59 -0.03 -13.87 11.98
C LEU A 59 0.20 -13.71 10.47
N ASP A 60 -0.63 -14.34 9.65
CA ASP A 60 -0.53 -14.24 8.19
C ASP A 60 -0.92 -12.84 7.72
N ALA A 61 -1.95 -12.24 8.31
CA ALA A 61 -2.40 -10.89 7.97
C ALA A 61 -1.31 -9.85 8.31
N ILE A 62 -0.67 -9.96 9.47
CA ILE A 62 0.45 -9.11 9.87
C ILE A 62 1.63 -9.29 8.91
N THR A 63 1.96 -10.54 8.53
CA THR A 63 3.07 -10.84 7.62
C THR A 63 2.80 -10.27 6.23
N ALA A 64 1.59 -10.47 5.69
CA ALA A 64 1.17 -9.93 4.40
C ALA A 64 1.22 -8.39 4.38
N LEU A 65 0.76 -7.74 5.46
CA LEU A 65 0.82 -6.28 5.58
C LEU A 65 2.26 -5.76 5.62
N ARG A 66 3.16 -6.43 6.34
CA ARG A 66 4.59 -6.06 6.35
C ARG A 66 5.21 -6.15 4.96
N ASN A 67 4.92 -7.23 4.23
CA ASN A 67 5.41 -7.41 2.87
C ASN A 67 4.91 -6.29 1.95
N HIS A 68 3.62 -5.93 2.03
CA HIS A 68 3.06 -4.83 1.27
C HIS A 68 3.75 -3.49 1.55
N LEU A 69 3.99 -3.17 2.82
CA LEU A 69 4.68 -1.93 3.21
C LEU A 69 6.13 -1.92 2.74
N ASP A 70 6.82 -3.06 2.76
CA ASP A 70 8.19 -3.17 2.24
C ASP A 70 8.24 -2.98 0.72
N THR A 71 7.30 -3.55 -0.05
CA THR A 71 7.17 -3.31 -1.49
C THR A 71 6.87 -1.85 -1.81
N ALA A 72 5.96 -1.22 -1.05
CA ALA A 72 5.63 0.19 -1.20
C ALA A 72 6.85 1.09 -0.92
N LYS A 73 7.61 0.81 0.16
CA LYS A 73 8.86 1.50 0.49
C LYS A 73 9.90 1.37 -0.62
N GLN A 74 10.10 0.17 -1.16
CA GLN A 74 11.06 -0.05 -2.25
C GLN A 74 10.65 0.70 -3.53
N SER A 75 9.35 0.71 -3.84
CA SER A 75 8.79 1.47 -4.97
C SER A 75 9.04 2.97 -4.80
N MET A 76 8.82 3.51 -3.60
CA MET A 76 9.11 4.90 -3.27
C MET A 76 10.59 5.25 -3.44
N ILE A 77 11.51 4.43 -2.90
CA ILE A 77 12.96 4.65 -3.01
C ILE A 77 13.39 4.65 -4.48
N ARG A 78 12.85 3.74 -5.30
CA ARG A 78 13.16 3.67 -6.73
C ARG A 78 12.75 4.94 -7.46
N SER A 79 11.55 5.45 -7.20
CA SER A 79 11.07 6.67 -7.85
C SER A 79 11.93 7.89 -7.49
N ILE A 80 12.32 8.05 -6.22
CA ILE A 80 13.19 9.15 -5.78
C ILE A 80 14.56 9.10 -6.50
N ARG A 81 15.11 7.89 -6.68
CA ARG A 81 16.39 7.70 -7.39
C ARG A 81 16.28 8.03 -8.88
N GLN A 82 15.14 7.75 -9.52
CA GLN A 82 14.91 8.10 -10.93
C GLN A 82 14.80 9.61 -11.15
N THR A 83 14.26 10.34 -10.17
CA THR A 83 14.14 11.81 -10.23
C THR A 83 15.44 12.58 -9.93
N SER A 84 16.51 11.90 -9.48
CA SER A 84 17.81 12.53 -9.23
C SER A 84 18.68 12.42 -10.49
N PRO A 85 18.95 13.51 -11.24
CA PRO A 85 19.87 13.44 -12.37
C PRO A 85 21.27 13.10 -11.86
N ILE A 86 21.91 12.11 -12.49
CA ILE A 86 23.34 11.85 -12.33
C ILE A 86 24.07 13.12 -12.81
N ASN A 87 24.75 13.80 -11.89
CA ASN A 87 25.75 14.83 -12.20
C ASN A 87 27.08 14.14 -12.48
#